data_AF-A0A7X0JND7-F1
#
_entry.id   AF-A0A7X0JND7-F1
#
_cell.length_a   1.000
_cell.length_b   1.000
_cell.length_c   1.000
_cell.angle_alpha   90.00
_cell.angle_beta   90.00
_cell.angle_gamma   90.00
#
_symmetry.space_group_name_H-M   'P 1'
#
loop_
_entity.id
_entity.type
_entity.pdbx_description
1 polymer ?
#
loop_
_entity_poly.entity_id
_entity_poly.type
_entity_poly.pdbx_seq_one_letter_code
_entity_poly.pdbx_strand_id
1 'polypeptide(L)'
;MQYLDDDIVNLRRPDGSEAQYYWGDGCNVLSEPEGKKEVEIVGLRGVVDRGFIDGRARLRSDALLRLSMVDVQQGDGLIIETPSGKVIFIDGGDNQLFARHANARFPKTSDDDPLIVDLILITHGDADHFDGLTELRKSETDTRPQKRIFVARSGFFTMAS
;
A
#
# COMPACT_ATOMS: atom_id res chain seq x y z
N MET A 1 3.23 -8.76 14.84
CA MET A 1 2.28 -8.60 13.73
C MET A 1 2.23 -9.91 12.97
N GLN A 2 1.03 -10.35 12.59
CA GLN A 2 0.78 -11.53 11.76
C GLN A 2 0.12 -11.09 10.45
N TYR A 3 -0.09 -12.02 9.53
CA TYR A 3 -0.82 -11.77 8.29
C TYR A 3 -1.86 -12.85 8.06
N LEU A 4 -2.94 -12.50 7.36
CA LEU A 4 -3.97 -13.47 6.96
C LEU A 4 -3.38 -14.46 5.93
N ASP A 5 -3.62 -15.76 6.13
CA ASP A 5 -3.13 -16.83 5.25
C ASP A 5 -4.25 -17.57 4.51
N ASP A 6 -5.50 -17.09 4.65
CA ASP A 6 -6.63 -17.51 3.84
C ASP A 6 -6.92 -16.47 2.75
N ASP A 7 -7.45 -16.91 1.61
CA ASP A 7 -7.74 -16.06 0.45
C ASP A 7 -8.68 -14.89 0.79
N ILE A 8 -9.73 -15.19 1.54
CA ILE A 8 -10.76 -14.25 1.97
C ILE A 8 -11.10 -14.53 3.43
N VAL A 9 -11.06 -13.48 4.24
CA VAL A 9 -11.41 -13.50 5.66
C VAL A 9 -12.51 -12.48 5.91
N ASN A 10 -13.66 -12.93 6.41
CA ASN A 10 -14.73 -12.05 6.85
C ASN A 10 -14.43 -11.57 8.27
N LEU A 11 -14.31 -10.27 8.44
CA LEU A 11 -14.22 -9.60 9.74
C LEU A 11 -15.60 -9.04 10.10
N ARG A 12 -16.06 -9.36 11.31
CA ARG A 12 -17.29 -8.82 11.86
C ARG A 12 -17.00 -7.81 12.97
N ARG A 13 -17.49 -6.60 12.81
CA ARG A 13 -17.32 -5.49 13.77
C ARG A 13 -18.28 -5.61 14.94
N PRO A 14 -18.00 -4.91 16.07
CA PRO A 14 -18.90 -4.90 17.23
C PRO A 14 -20.31 -4.36 16.92
N ASP A 15 -20.45 -3.47 15.94
CA ASP A 15 -21.74 -2.94 15.48
C ASP A 15 -22.54 -3.90 14.60
N GLY A 16 -21.97 -5.09 14.31
CA GLY A 16 -22.58 -6.13 13.48
C GLY A 16 -22.30 -5.99 11.99
N SER A 17 -21.67 -4.91 11.53
CA SER A 17 -21.23 -4.77 10.14
C SER A 17 -20.09 -5.74 9.81
N GLU A 18 -19.98 -6.10 8.54
CA GLU A 18 -18.94 -7.01 8.05
C GLU A 18 -18.04 -6.33 7.02
N ALA A 19 -16.81 -6.79 6.93
CA ALA A 19 -15.85 -6.42 5.89
C ALA A 19 -15.01 -7.63 5.49
N GLN A 20 -14.48 -7.58 4.27
CA GLN A 20 -13.60 -8.61 3.74
C GLN A 20 -12.17 -8.11 3.70
N TYR A 21 -11.29 -8.97 4.19
CA TYR A 21 -9.84 -8.84 4.12
C TYR A 21 -9.28 -10.05 3.41
N TYR A 22 -8.07 -9.90 2.87
CA TYR A 22 -7.54 -10.84 1.92
C TYR A 22 -6.19 -11.37 2.38
N TRP A 23 -5.78 -12.44 1.71
CA TRP A 23 -4.48 -13.05 1.87
C TRP A 23 -3.35 -12.01 1.88
N GLY A 24 -2.54 -12.04 2.94
CA GLY A 24 -1.42 -11.12 3.15
C GLY A 24 -1.76 -9.76 3.76
N ASP A 25 -3.02 -9.52 4.14
CA ASP A 25 -3.35 -8.34 4.95
C ASP A 25 -2.79 -8.52 6.36
N GLY A 26 -2.18 -7.45 6.88
CA GLY A 26 -1.56 -7.46 8.21
C GLY A 26 -2.62 -7.44 9.30
N CYS A 27 -2.40 -8.21 10.36
CA CYS A 27 -3.26 -8.19 11.53
C CYS A 27 -2.50 -8.37 12.84
N ASN A 28 -3.01 -7.78 13.91
CA ASN A 28 -2.61 -8.09 15.28
C ASN A 28 -3.76 -8.86 15.95
N VAL A 29 -3.48 -10.05 16.48
CA VAL A 29 -4.44 -10.78 17.31
C VAL A 29 -4.43 -10.17 18.71
N LEU A 30 -5.59 -9.69 19.15
CA LEU A 30 -5.79 -9.09 20.47
C LEU A 30 -6.22 -10.12 21.51
N SER A 31 -7.14 -11.01 21.12
CA SER A 31 -7.70 -12.05 21.98
C SER A 31 -8.25 -13.22 21.16
N GLU A 32 -8.38 -14.40 21.78
CA GLU A 32 -8.95 -15.59 21.14
C GLU A 32 -10.10 -16.16 21.99
N PRO A 33 -11.26 -15.48 22.04
CA PRO A 33 -12.45 -16.04 22.68
C PRO A 33 -12.92 -17.30 21.93
N GLU A 34 -13.68 -18.16 22.60
CA GLU A 34 -14.05 -19.48 22.05
C GLU A 34 -14.62 -19.39 20.62
N GLY A 35 -13.90 -19.99 19.67
CA GLY A 35 -14.28 -20.07 18.26
C GLY A 35 -14.04 -18.82 17.41
N LYS A 36 -13.40 -17.75 17.95
CA LYS A 36 -13.11 -16.51 17.21
C LYS A 36 -11.73 -15.94 17.56
N LYS A 37 -11.19 -15.10 16.68
CA LYS A 37 -10.04 -14.23 17.02
C LYS A 37 -10.49 -12.78 16.94
N GLU A 38 -10.27 -12.01 18.00
CA GLU A 38 -10.37 -10.56 17.93
C GLU A 38 -9.07 -10.02 17.33
N VAL A 39 -9.18 -9.23 16.27
CA VAL A 39 -8.04 -8.73 15.53
C VAL A 39 -8.16 -7.24 15.23
N GLU A 40 -7.01 -6.58 15.14
CA GLU A 40 -6.85 -5.30 14.45
C GLU A 40 -6.26 -5.58 13.07
N ILE A 41 -6.87 -5.06 12.02
CA ILE A 41 -6.28 -5.05 10.69
C ILE A 41 -5.35 -3.84 10.58
N VAL A 42 -4.13 -4.10 10.14
CA VAL A 42 -3.03 -3.13 10.12
C VAL A 42 -2.66 -2.86 8.66
N GLY A 43 -2.90 -1.62 8.22
CA GLY A 43 -2.35 -1.10 6.97
C GLY A 43 -0.96 -0.49 7.18
N LEU A 44 -0.36 0.03 6.10
CA LEU A 44 0.98 0.64 6.19
C LEU A 44 1.05 1.80 7.20
N ARG A 45 -0.07 2.50 7.41
CA ARG A 45 -0.15 3.69 8.25
C ARG A 45 -1.01 3.50 9.49
N GLY A 46 -0.98 2.29 10.05
CA GLY A 46 -1.62 1.94 11.32
C GLY A 46 -2.88 1.11 11.17
N VAL A 47 -3.65 1.03 12.26
CA VAL A 47 -4.88 0.24 12.33
C VAL A 47 -5.95 0.85 11.42
N VAL A 48 -6.49 0.03 10.52
CA VAL A 48 -7.55 0.43 9.57
C VAL A 48 -8.91 -0.13 9.95
N ASP A 49 -8.94 -1.22 10.72
CA ASP A 49 -10.18 -1.85 11.16
C ASP A 49 -9.97 -2.73 12.40
N ARG A 50 -11.05 -3.05 13.10
CA ARG A 50 -11.02 -3.93 14.27
C ARG A 50 -12.31 -4.72 14.37
N GLY A 51 -12.20 -6.00 14.68
CA GLY A 51 -13.35 -6.88 14.88
C GLY A 51 -12.96 -8.32 15.14
N PHE A 52 -13.86 -9.24 14.80
CA PHE A 52 -13.69 -10.66 15.01
C PHE A 52 -13.62 -11.41 13.69
N ILE A 53 -12.67 -12.33 13.57
CA ILE A 53 -12.57 -13.31 12.49
C ILE A 53 -12.83 -14.71 13.03
N ASP A 54 -13.06 -15.67 12.13
CA ASP A 54 -13.24 -17.09 12.50
C ASP A 54 -12.01 -17.62 13.26
N GLY A 55 -12.23 -18.36 14.34
CA GLY A 55 -11.17 -18.97 15.15
C GLY A 55 -10.26 -19.91 14.37
N ARG A 56 -10.72 -20.44 13.23
CA ARG A 56 -9.98 -21.33 12.34
C ARG A 56 -9.20 -20.58 11.24
N ALA A 57 -9.42 -19.28 11.08
CA ALA A 57 -8.69 -18.49 10.09
C ALA A 57 -7.18 -18.66 10.28
N ARG A 58 -6.49 -19.02 9.19
CA ARG A 58 -5.05 -19.28 9.19
C ARG A 58 -4.29 -17.96 9.17
N LEU A 59 -3.23 -17.92 9.95
CA LEU A 59 -2.35 -16.77 10.08
C LEU A 59 -0.91 -17.20 9.80
N ARG A 60 -0.13 -16.29 9.23
CA ARG A 60 1.31 -16.46 8.96
C ARG A 60 2.14 -15.40 9.68
N SER A 61 3.41 -15.69 9.92
CA SER A 61 4.36 -14.76 10.53
C SER A 61 4.98 -13.79 9.53
N ASP A 62 5.07 -14.20 8.26
CA ASP A 62 5.87 -13.49 7.27
C ASP A 62 4.99 -12.70 6.31
N ALA A 63 5.36 -11.46 6.04
CA ALA A 63 4.71 -10.63 5.03
C ALA A 63 4.87 -11.21 3.62
N LEU A 64 3.94 -10.87 2.72
CA LEU A 64 4.05 -11.20 1.31
C LEU A 64 4.78 -10.11 0.54
N LEU A 65 5.39 -10.51 -0.59
CA LEU A 65 5.71 -9.58 -1.66
C LEU A 65 4.39 -9.17 -2.33
N ARG A 66 4.08 -7.87 -2.35
CA ARG A 66 2.91 -7.34 -3.03
C ARG A 66 3.34 -6.53 -4.25
N LEU A 67 2.73 -6.82 -5.39
CA LEU A 67 2.89 -6.07 -6.64
C LEU A 67 1.55 -5.41 -6.99
N SER A 68 1.58 -4.11 -7.26
CA SER A 68 0.45 -3.36 -7.80
C SER A 68 0.81 -2.80 -9.16
N MET A 69 0.24 -3.38 -10.21
CA MET A 69 0.31 -2.83 -11.57
C MET A 69 -0.75 -1.74 -11.71
N VAL A 70 -0.33 -0.54 -12.07
CA VAL A 70 -1.18 0.64 -12.16
C VAL A 70 -1.58 0.86 -13.62
N ASP A 71 -2.88 0.97 -13.86
CA ASP A 71 -3.41 1.42 -15.15
C ASP A 71 -3.13 2.94 -15.31
N VAL A 72 -2.04 3.24 -15.99
CA VAL A 72 -1.57 4.61 -16.26
C VAL A 72 -1.95 5.11 -17.65
N GLN A 73 -2.79 4.39 -18.39
CA GLN A 73 -3.10 4.60 -19.82
C GLN A 73 -1.93 4.38 -20.78
N GLN A 74 -0.82 5.11 -20.64
CA GLN A 74 0.40 4.98 -21.46
C GLN A 74 1.63 4.82 -20.55
N GLY A 75 2.58 4.00 -20.99
CA GLY A 75 3.74 3.58 -20.20
C GLY A 75 3.41 2.52 -19.15
N ASP A 76 4.36 2.29 -18.26
CA ASP A 76 4.26 1.35 -17.15
C ASP A 76 4.16 2.09 -15.80
N GLY A 77 3.53 1.45 -14.82
CA GLY A 77 3.52 1.92 -13.44
C GLY A 77 3.39 0.73 -12.50
N LEU A 78 4.40 0.49 -11.67
CA LEU A 78 4.41 -0.60 -10.71
C LEU A 78 4.81 -0.13 -9.33
N ILE A 79 4.08 -0.59 -8.32
CA ILE A 79 4.46 -0.46 -6.92
C ILE A 79 4.78 -1.86 -6.37
N ILE A 80 5.94 -1.99 -5.74
CA ILE A 80 6.36 -3.22 -5.05
C ILE A 80 6.46 -2.92 -3.55
N GLU A 81 5.81 -3.73 -2.74
CA GLU A 81 6.00 -3.78 -1.29
C GLU A 81 6.69 -5.12 -0.95
N THR A 82 7.93 -5.04 -0.46
CA THR A 82 8.69 -6.23 -0.09
C THR A 82 8.22 -6.81 1.25
N PRO A 83 8.49 -8.09 1.53
CA PRO A 83 8.25 -8.66 2.86
C PRO A 83 8.93 -7.90 4.01
N SER A 84 10.05 -7.22 3.72
CA SER A 84 10.75 -6.36 4.69
C SER A 84 10.14 -4.97 4.90
N GLY A 85 8.99 -4.68 4.28
CA GLY A 85 8.30 -3.39 4.40
C GLY A 85 8.85 -2.28 3.51
N LYS A 86 9.78 -2.61 2.60
CA LYS A 86 10.33 -1.67 1.61
C LYS A 86 9.34 -1.37 0.50
N VAL A 87 9.24 -0.10 0.11
CA VAL A 87 8.37 0.36 -0.99
C VAL A 87 9.23 0.77 -2.17
N ILE A 88 8.94 0.21 -3.35
CA ILE A 88 9.68 0.48 -4.59
C ILE A 88 8.69 0.90 -5.65
N PHE A 89 8.98 2.00 -6.34
CA PHE A 89 8.24 2.42 -7.54
C PHE A 89 9.07 2.06 -8.78
N ILE A 90 8.42 1.51 -9.78
CA ILE A 90 9.00 1.29 -11.11
C ILE A 90 8.12 2.01 -12.12
N ASP A 91 8.71 2.99 -12.80
CA ASP A 91 8.04 3.94 -13.69
C ASP A 91 6.87 4.68 -13.02
N GLY A 92 6.25 5.61 -13.75
CA GLY A 92 5.09 6.36 -13.27
C GLY A 92 4.05 6.66 -14.34
N GLY A 93 4.20 6.11 -15.54
CA GLY A 93 3.44 6.51 -16.72
C GLY A 93 3.58 8.00 -17.06
N ASP A 94 2.62 8.50 -17.85
CA ASP A 94 2.65 9.86 -18.43
C ASP A 94 1.75 10.88 -17.70
N ASN A 95 1.04 10.49 -16.64
CA ASN A 95 0.00 11.31 -16.04
C ASN A 95 -0.19 11.10 -14.53
N GLN A 96 -1.16 11.80 -13.93
CA GLN A 96 -1.40 11.78 -12.48
C GLN A 96 -2.01 10.48 -11.92
N LEU A 97 -2.36 9.49 -12.75
CA LEU A 97 -3.02 8.27 -12.30
C LEU A 97 -2.13 7.44 -11.37
N PHE A 98 -0.82 7.42 -11.61
CA PHE A 98 0.12 6.78 -10.71
C PHE A 98 0.12 7.42 -9.32
N ALA A 99 0.20 8.75 -9.24
CA ALA A 99 0.13 9.48 -7.98
C ALA A 99 -1.20 9.26 -7.24
N ARG A 100 -2.32 9.19 -7.97
CA ARG A 100 -3.64 8.88 -7.39
C ARG A 100 -3.70 7.45 -6.85
N HIS A 101 -3.16 6.48 -7.58
CA HIS A 101 -3.11 5.09 -7.12
C HIS A 101 -2.23 4.97 -5.88
N ALA A 102 -1.05 5.60 -5.88
CA ALA A 102 -0.16 5.64 -4.73
C ALA A 102 -0.86 6.25 -3.50
N ASN A 103 -1.61 7.35 -3.65
CA ASN A 103 -2.36 7.93 -2.53
C ASN A 103 -3.50 7.02 -2.04
N ALA A 104 -4.21 6.35 -2.95
CA ALA A 104 -5.26 5.41 -2.56
C ALA A 104 -4.68 4.24 -1.75
N ARG A 105 -3.47 3.80 -2.10
CA ARG A 105 -2.77 2.70 -1.42
C ARG A 105 -2.10 3.14 -0.12
N PHE A 106 -1.60 4.37 -0.07
CA PHE A 106 -0.86 4.96 1.04
C PHE A 106 -1.42 6.34 1.41
N PRO A 107 -2.66 6.40 1.93
CA PRO A 107 -3.34 7.67 2.18
C PRO A 107 -2.73 8.40 3.37
N LYS A 108 -3.10 9.66 3.61
CA LYS A 108 -2.72 10.43 4.82
C LYS A 108 -1.23 10.75 4.94
N THR A 109 -0.49 10.78 3.83
CA THR A 109 0.86 11.36 3.80
C THR A 109 0.81 12.88 4.00
N SER A 110 1.84 13.42 4.63
CA SER A 110 2.07 14.87 4.78
C SER A 110 3.54 15.20 4.58
N ASP A 111 3.89 16.48 4.58
CA ASP A 111 5.29 16.93 4.54
C ASP A 111 6.09 16.42 5.77
N ASP A 112 5.45 16.43 6.95
CA ASP A 112 6.04 15.91 8.20
C ASP A 112 6.11 14.38 8.27
N ASP A 113 5.28 13.67 7.49
CA ASP A 113 5.17 12.21 7.50
C ASP A 113 4.95 11.69 6.06
N PRO A 114 5.95 11.81 5.17
CA PRO A 114 5.83 11.40 3.78
C PRO A 114 5.87 9.87 3.64
N LEU A 115 5.37 9.35 2.52
CA LEU A 115 5.64 7.97 2.14
C LEU A 115 7.12 7.82 1.81
N ILE A 116 7.82 6.96 2.53
CA ILE A 116 9.20 6.60 2.22
C ILE A 116 9.22 5.58 1.07
N VAL A 117 9.74 6.00 -0.08
CA VAL A 117 10.00 5.14 -1.23
C VAL A 117 11.49 4.80 -1.25
N ASP A 118 11.80 3.53 -1.03
CA ASP A 118 13.18 3.05 -0.89
C ASP A 118 13.93 3.12 -2.22
N LEU A 119 13.24 2.82 -3.33
CA LEU A 119 13.79 2.86 -4.68
C LEU A 119 12.74 3.39 -5.66
N ILE A 120 13.17 4.30 -6.54
CA ILE A 120 12.45 4.63 -7.77
C ILE A 120 13.34 4.15 -8.91
N LEU A 121 12.85 3.18 -9.68
CA LEU A 121 13.50 2.63 -10.85
C LEU A 121 12.78 3.15 -12.09
N ILE A 122 13.53 3.60 -13.09
CA ILE A 122 13.00 4.02 -14.38
C ILE A 122 13.52 3.00 -15.40
N THR A 123 12.63 2.36 -16.15
CA THR A 123 12.99 1.27 -17.07
C THR A 123 13.64 1.78 -18.36
N HIS A 124 13.14 2.88 -18.91
CA HIS A 124 13.70 3.58 -20.06
C HIS A 124 13.55 5.11 -19.92
N GLY A 125 14.44 5.88 -20.54
CA GLY A 125 14.50 7.34 -20.42
C GLY A 125 13.47 8.11 -21.26
N ASP A 126 12.45 7.44 -21.80
CA ASP A 126 11.40 8.12 -22.56
C ASP A 126 10.44 8.85 -21.60
N ALA A 127 9.95 10.01 -22.03
CA ALA A 127 9.20 10.94 -21.17
C ALA A 127 7.93 10.32 -20.56
N ASP A 128 7.30 9.41 -21.30
CA ASP A 128 6.10 8.67 -20.90
C ASP A 128 6.34 7.64 -19.78
N HIS A 129 7.58 7.41 -19.35
CA HIS A 129 7.89 6.57 -18.18
C HIS A 129 8.12 7.37 -16.88
N PHE A 130 8.51 8.66 -16.95
CA PHE A 130 8.85 9.45 -15.76
C PHE A 130 7.97 10.68 -15.53
N ASP A 131 7.20 11.15 -16.51
CA ASP A 131 6.38 12.36 -16.36
C ASP A 131 5.36 12.22 -15.21
N GLY A 132 4.77 11.03 -15.03
CA GLY A 132 3.88 10.73 -13.89
C GLY A 132 4.58 10.73 -12.53
N LEU A 133 5.91 10.56 -12.48
CA LEU A 133 6.67 10.75 -11.24
C LEU A 133 6.77 12.25 -10.87
N THR A 134 6.76 13.16 -11.85
CA THR A 134 6.67 14.60 -11.58
C THR A 134 5.31 14.98 -11.00
N GLU A 135 4.26 14.25 -11.36
CA GLU A 135 2.91 14.43 -10.82
C GLU A 135 2.84 14.11 -9.32
N LEU A 136 3.71 13.23 -8.78
CA LEU A 136 3.82 13.02 -7.34
C LEU A 136 4.10 14.35 -6.62
N ARG A 137 5.11 15.10 -7.09
CA ARG A 137 5.50 16.38 -6.50
C ARG A 137 4.42 17.45 -6.71
N LYS A 138 3.83 17.54 -7.91
CA LYS A 138 2.76 18.52 -8.18
C LYS A 138 1.54 18.28 -7.29
N SER A 139 1.24 17.01 -6.99
CA SER A 139 0.10 16.62 -6.17
C SER A 139 0.14 17.18 -4.75
N GLU A 140 1.33 17.47 -4.21
CA GLU A 140 1.54 18.03 -2.86
C GLU A 140 0.79 19.37 -2.66
N THR A 141 0.52 20.09 -3.75
CA THR A 141 -0.22 21.36 -3.74
C THR A 141 -1.72 21.22 -4.04
N ASP A 142 -2.22 20.02 -4.35
CA ASP A 142 -3.66 19.81 -4.58
C ASP A 142 -4.44 20.05 -3.28
N THR A 143 -5.52 20.80 -3.40
CA THR A 143 -6.40 21.13 -2.27
C THR A 143 -7.27 19.95 -1.84
N ARG A 144 -7.37 18.90 -2.67
CA ARG A 144 -8.16 17.70 -2.43
C ARG A 144 -7.27 16.60 -1.82
N PRO A 145 -7.46 16.21 -0.54
CA PRO A 145 -6.58 15.24 0.13
C PRO A 145 -6.47 13.89 -0.57
N GLN A 146 -7.55 13.42 -1.20
CA GLN A 146 -7.59 12.16 -1.95
C GLN A 146 -6.79 12.20 -3.27
N LYS A 147 -6.27 13.36 -3.68
CA LYS A 147 -5.42 13.50 -4.86
C LYS A 147 -3.99 13.92 -4.54
N ARG A 148 -3.64 13.97 -3.26
CA ARG A 148 -2.36 14.49 -2.78
C ARG A 148 -1.57 13.39 -2.11
N ILE A 149 -0.34 13.18 -2.55
CA ILE A 149 0.63 12.30 -1.90
C ILE A 149 1.95 13.03 -1.69
N PHE A 150 2.54 12.86 -0.50
CA PHE A 150 3.90 13.32 -0.19
C PHE A 150 4.82 12.11 -0.21
N VAL A 151 5.89 12.20 -0.98
CA VAL A 151 6.85 11.10 -1.17
C VAL A 151 8.25 11.59 -0.86
N ALA A 152 8.98 10.84 -0.02
CA ALA A 152 10.40 11.05 0.24
C ALA A 152 11.18 9.78 -0.13
N ARG A 153 12.43 9.93 -0.55
CA ARG A 153 13.27 8.83 -1.01
C ARG A 153 14.37 8.48 0.00
N SER A 154 14.66 7.20 0.19
CA SER A 154 15.73 6.75 1.11
C SER A 154 17.16 6.77 0.50
N GLY A 155 17.32 6.79 -0.84
CA GLY A 155 18.62 6.95 -1.53
C GLY A 155 18.57 6.78 -3.06
N PHE A 156 19.49 7.40 -3.82
CA PHE A 156 19.54 7.40 -5.30
C PHE A 156 20.20 6.15 -5.89
N PHE A 157 19.53 5.53 -6.86
CA PHE A 157 20.09 4.58 -7.84
C PHE A 157 19.49 4.93 -9.20
N THR A 158 20.35 5.26 -10.15
CA THR A 158 20.03 5.41 -11.58
C THR A 158 20.88 4.40 -12.32
N MET A 159 20.25 3.47 -13.03
CA MET A 159 20.94 2.69 -14.05
C MET A 159 21.01 3.60 -15.29
N ALA A 160 22.14 4.27 -15.50
CA ALA A 160 22.40 4.95 -16.75
C ALA A 160 22.69 3.89 -17.81
N SER A 161 21.95 3.92 -18.92
CA SER A 161 22.32 3.25 -20.16
C SER A 161 23.45 3.99 -20.88
#